data_AF-A0AAV1QI27-F1
#
_entry.id   AF-A0AAV1QI27-F1
#
_cell.length_a   1.000
_cell.length_b   1.000
_cell.length_c   1.000
_cell.angle_alpha   90.00
_cell.angle_beta   90.00
_cell.angle_gamma   90.00
#
_symmetry.space_group_name_H-M   'P 1'
#
loop_
_entity.id
_entity.type
_entity.pdbx_description
1 polymer ?
#
loop_
_entity_poly.entity_id
_entity_poly.type
_entity_poly.pdbx_seq_one_letter_code
_entity_poly.pdbx_strand_id
1 'polypeptide(L)'
;MITAGLIKLSAALLCIIGLINGDDVTQTPLLWGDEGQSAKMNCSHEKDLTYSQMYWYRQRPGEGMKQIVFTIPDSPNKYESGFNESKFPAQKKEYQTGSLTVVKLLPEDSGVYFCAVSKHSDSGD
;
A
#
# COMPACT_ATOMS: atom_id res chain seq x y z
N MET A 1 31.93 -32.63 -40.07
CA MET A 1 31.02 -33.04 -38.98
C MET A 1 30.81 -31.82 -38.10
N ILE A 2 29.74 -31.09 -38.35
CA ILE A 2 29.40 -29.82 -37.68
C ILE A 2 28.21 -30.12 -36.76
N THR A 3 28.38 -29.87 -35.46
CA THR A 3 27.53 -28.98 -34.63
C THR A 3 27.84 -29.24 -33.17
N ALA A 4 28.46 -28.26 -32.51
CA ALA A 4 28.47 -28.16 -31.06
C ALA A 4 27.06 -27.73 -30.63
N GLY A 5 26.35 -28.58 -29.89
CA GLY A 5 25.04 -28.26 -29.35
C GLY A 5 25.13 -27.14 -28.32
N LEU A 6 24.46 -26.02 -28.60
CA LEU A 6 24.24 -24.95 -27.65
C LEU A 6 23.24 -25.43 -26.59
N ILE A 7 23.70 -25.72 -25.38
CA ILE A 7 22.83 -25.89 -24.21
C ILE A 7 22.26 -24.49 -23.90
N LYS A 8 21.05 -24.22 -24.38
CA LYS A 8 20.29 -23.05 -23.93
C LYS A 8 19.88 -23.28 -22.48
N LEU A 9 20.61 -22.68 -21.55
CA LEU A 9 20.16 -22.51 -20.16
C LEU A 9 18.96 -21.55 -20.17
N SER A 10 17.76 -22.07 -20.40
CA SER A 10 16.56 -21.35 -20.02
C SER A 10 16.50 -21.36 -18.50
N ALA A 11 16.88 -20.26 -17.86
CA ALA A 11 16.48 -19.99 -16.50
C ALA A 11 14.96 -19.76 -16.52
N ALA A 12 14.18 -20.84 -16.54
CA ALA A 12 12.77 -20.77 -16.16
C ALA A 12 12.77 -20.48 -14.67
N LEU A 13 12.80 -19.20 -14.31
CA LEU A 13 12.48 -18.74 -12.98
C LEU A 13 11.01 -19.10 -12.76
N LEU A 14 10.76 -20.32 -12.26
CA LEU A 14 9.48 -20.67 -11.67
C LEU A 14 9.33 -19.76 -10.44
N CYS A 15 8.76 -18.57 -10.65
CA CYS A 15 8.03 -17.89 -9.60
C CYS A 15 6.91 -18.85 -9.24
N ILE A 16 7.14 -19.66 -8.21
CA ILE A 16 6.07 -20.34 -7.50
C ILE A 16 5.26 -19.20 -6.90
N ILE A 17 4.28 -18.70 -7.66
CA ILE A 17 3.27 -17.82 -7.12
C ILE A 17 2.48 -18.73 -6.20
N GLY A 18 2.94 -18.86 -4.95
CA GLY A 18 2.20 -19.54 -3.93
C GLY A 18 0.83 -18.89 -3.87
N LEU A 19 -0.21 -19.66 -4.17
CA LEU A 19 -1.59 -19.27 -3.87
C LEU A 19 -1.74 -19.33 -2.35
N ILE A 20 -1.20 -18.33 -1.67
CA ILE A 20 -1.59 -18.03 -0.31
C ILE A 20 -2.94 -17.31 -0.42
N ASN A 21 -4.02 -18.04 -0.14
CA ASN A 21 -5.29 -17.41 0.22
C ASN A 21 -5.07 -16.81 1.61
N GLY A 22 -4.48 -15.61 1.66
CA GLY A 22 -3.88 -15.11 2.90
C GLY A 22 -3.82 -13.61 3.03
N ASP A 23 -4.54 -12.84 2.20
CA ASP A 23 -4.67 -11.41 2.44
C ASP A 23 -6.10 -10.97 2.18
N ASP A 24 -6.86 -10.74 3.26
CA ASP A 24 -8.17 -10.08 3.17
C ASP A 24 -8.02 -8.62 2.73
N VAL A 25 -6.79 -8.10 2.68
CA VAL A 25 -6.45 -6.76 2.22
C VAL A 25 -5.66 -6.87 0.91
N THR A 26 -6.15 -6.19 -0.12
CA THR A 26 -5.47 -6.06 -1.40
C THR A 26 -5.00 -4.62 -1.55
N GLN A 27 -3.73 -4.41 -1.87
CA GLN A 27 -3.17 -3.09 -2.13
C GLN A 27 -2.39 -3.05 -3.45
N THR A 28 -2.15 -1.84 -3.97
CA THR A 28 -1.23 -1.66 -5.10
C THR A 28 0.14 -2.29 -4.75
N PRO A 29 0.63 -3.26 -5.55
CA PRO A 29 1.81 -4.05 -5.17
C PRO A 29 3.12 -3.25 -5.21
N LEU A 30 3.18 -2.22 -6.05
CA LEU A 30 4.32 -1.33 -6.16
C LEU A 30 3.88 0.10 -6.37
N LEU A 31 4.38 1.00 -5.53
CA LEU A 31 4.26 2.44 -5.72
C LEU A 31 5.57 2.96 -6.32
N TRP A 32 5.56 3.28 -7.61
CA TRP A 32 6.73 3.79 -8.35
C TRP A 32 6.33 5.05 -9.13
N GLY A 33 7.26 5.99 -9.27
CA GLY A 33 7.11 7.16 -10.11
C GLY A 33 8.40 7.96 -10.16
N ASP A 34 8.55 8.78 -11.19
CA ASP A 34 9.69 9.67 -11.32
C ASP A 34 9.56 10.88 -10.37
N GLU A 35 10.69 11.51 -10.05
CA GLU A 35 10.70 12.74 -9.25
C GLU A 35 9.76 13.81 -9.85
N GLY A 36 8.98 14.45 -8.99
CA GLY A 36 7.97 15.44 -9.39
C GLY A 36 6.63 14.85 -9.86
N GLN A 37 6.55 13.56 -10.20
CA GLN A 37 5.26 12.89 -10.47
C GLN A 37 4.50 12.61 -9.17
N SER A 38 3.25 12.14 -9.29
CA SER A 38 2.49 11.65 -8.14
C SER A 38 2.24 10.17 -8.30
N ALA A 39 2.35 9.42 -7.20
CA ALA A 39 2.06 7.99 -7.20
C ALA A 39 0.88 7.70 -6.28
N LYS A 40 -0.05 6.86 -6.76
CA LYS A 40 -1.27 6.50 -6.04
C LYS A 40 -1.27 5.04 -5.63
N MET A 41 -1.47 4.81 -4.34
CA MET A 41 -1.70 3.51 -3.73
C MET A 41 -3.21 3.32 -3.52
N ASN A 42 -3.78 2.28 -4.10
CA ASN A 42 -5.13 1.84 -3.78
C ASN A 42 -5.07 0.73 -2.74
N CYS A 43 -6.09 0.65 -1.91
CA CYS A 43 -6.28 -0.40 -0.92
C CYS A 43 -7.75 -0.83 -0.93
N SER A 44 -8.01 -2.12 -0.89
CA SER A 44 -9.34 -2.73 -0.77
C SER A 44 -9.30 -3.91 0.19
N HIS A 45 -10.44 -4.33 0.73
CA HIS A 45 -10.52 -5.54 1.53
C HIS A 45 -11.85 -6.28 1.37
N GLU A 46 -11.85 -7.57 1.68
CA GLU A 46 -13.02 -8.46 1.59
C GLU A 46 -13.74 -8.66 2.95
N LYS A 47 -13.27 -7.99 4.00
CA LYS A 47 -13.95 -7.98 5.31
C LYS A 47 -15.34 -7.33 5.27
N ASP A 48 -16.14 -7.63 6.29
CA ASP A 48 -17.46 -7.04 6.51
C ASP A 48 -17.40 -5.50 6.74
N LEU A 49 -18.56 -4.85 6.70
CA LEU A 49 -18.69 -3.39 6.83
C LEU A 49 -18.32 -2.84 8.22
N THR A 50 -18.07 -3.68 9.22
CA THR A 50 -17.56 -3.21 10.52
C THR A 50 -16.10 -2.78 10.42
N TYR A 51 -15.36 -3.28 9.43
CA TYR A 51 -14.00 -2.85 9.10
C TYR A 51 -14.00 -1.53 8.31
N SER A 52 -14.45 -0.45 8.97
CA SER A 52 -14.55 0.87 8.34
C SER A 52 -13.28 1.70 8.46
N GLN A 53 -12.32 1.30 9.30
CA GLN A 53 -11.10 2.06 9.55
C GLN A 53 -9.99 1.64 8.61
N MET A 54 -9.27 2.60 8.03
CA MET A 54 -8.10 2.32 7.20
C MET A 54 -6.91 3.17 7.65
N TYR A 55 -5.76 2.52 7.75
CA TYR A 55 -4.51 3.11 8.19
C TYR A 55 -3.51 3.03 7.05
N TRP A 56 -2.74 4.09 6.88
CA TRP A 56 -1.75 4.18 5.83
C TRP A 56 -0.38 4.40 6.45
N TYR A 57 0.61 3.61 6.03
CA TYR A 57 1.94 3.62 6.60
C TYR A 57 3.01 3.80 5.53
N ARG A 58 4.16 4.31 5.97
CA ARG A 58 5.43 4.25 5.23
C ARG A 58 6.51 3.65 6.11
N GLN A 59 7.30 2.76 5.51
CA GLN A 59 8.50 2.22 6.09
C GLN A 59 9.70 2.57 5.20
N ARG A 60 10.69 3.26 5.77
CA ARG A 60 11.97 3.52 5.10
C ARG A 60 13.00 2.45 5.50
N PRO A 61 14.02 2.18 4.67
CA PRO A 61 15.12 1.30 5.05
C PRO A 61 15.77 1.74 6.37
N GLY A 62 15.86 0.81 7.34
CA GLY A 62 16.45 1.10 8.66
C GLY A 62 15.55 1.88 9.63
N GLU A 63 14.33 2.26 9.22
CA GLU A 63 13.34 2.91 10.10
C GLU A 63 12.21 1.94 10.46
N GLY A 64 11.58 2.19 11.61
CA GLY A 64 10.30 1.57 11.96
C GLY A 64 9.18 2.04 11.04
N MET A 65 8.09 1.27 11.00
CA MET A 65 6.87 1.66 10.28
C MET A 65 6.27 2.92 10.91
N LYS A 66 5.98 3.95 10.10
CA LYS A 66 5.36 5.21 10.54
C LYS A 66 3.99 5.35 9.91
N GLN A 67 2.98 5.61 10.72
CA GLN A 67 1.65 5.94 10.24
C GLN A 67 1.67 7.33 9.61
N ILE A 68 1.07 7.46 8.42
CA ILE A 68 0.88 8.72 7.70
C ILE A 68 -0.46 9.33 8.10
N VAL A 69 -1.52 8.55 7.93
CA VAL A 69 -2.90 9.01 8.06
C VAL A 69 -3.84 7.87 8.39
N PHE A 70 -4.84 8.20 9.20
CA PHE A 70 -6.00 7.38 9.52
C PHE A 70 -7.24 7.93 8.84
N THR A 71 -8.02 7.05 8.20
CA THR A 71 -9.23 7.40 7.47
C THR A 71 -10.43 6.55 7.85
N ILE A 72 -11.61 7.18 7.90
CA ILE A 72 -12.94 6.57 8.07
C ILE A 72 -13.84 7.17 6.97
N PRO A 73 -14.82 6.42 6.42
CA PRO A 73 -15.81 6.98 5.51
C PRO A 73 -16.47 8.25 6.08
N ASP A 74 -16.66 9.24 5.21
CA ASP A 74 -17.37 10.49 5.49
C ASP A 74 -16.86 11.30 6.70
N SER A 75 -15.62 11.05 7.14
CA SER A 75 -14.98 11.73 8.26
C SER A 75 -13.71 12.45 7.83
N PRO A 76 -13.32 13.56 8.49
CA PRO A 76 -12.03 14.19 8.24
C PRO A 76 -10.86 13.23 8.49
N ASN A 77 -9.89 13.25 7.58
CA ASN A 77 -8.65 12.49 7.70
C ASN A 77 -7.82 12.95 8.90
N LYS A 78 -7.23 12.01 9.66
CA LYS A 78 -6.37 12.32 10.81
C LYS A 78 -4.91 11.98 10.47
N TYR A 79 -4.09 13.00 10.28
CA TYR A 79 -2.67 12.84 9.97
C TYR A 79 -1.81 12.79 11.23
N GLU A 80 -0.77 11.95 11.19
CA GLU A 80 0.27 11.94 12.21
C GLU A 80 1.22 13.13 12.07
N SER A 81 1.98 13.41 13.14
CA SER A 81 2.97 14.49 13.13
C SER A 81 3.99 14.33 12.01
N GLY A 82 4.23 15.41 11.26
CA GLY A 82 5.13 15.42 10.11
C GLY A 82 4.48 15.00 8.78
N PHE A 83 3.20 14.62 8.79
CA PHE A 83 2.42 14.31 7.59
C PHE A 83 1.26 15.30 7.41
N ASN A 84 0.82 15.50 6.18
CA ASN A 84 -0.28 16.40 5.87
C ASN A 84 -0.96 16.04 4.55
N GLU A 85 -2.15 16.61 4.35
CA GLU A 85 -2.99 16.35 3.18
C GLU A 85 -2.41 16.88 1.86
N SER A 86 -1.62 17.95 1.87
CA SER A 86 -1.07 18.49 0.62
C SER A 86 -0.01 17.56 0.01
N LYS A 87 0.74 16.85 0.85
CA LYS A 87 1.73 15.85 0.42
C LYS A 87 1.14 14.45 0.28
N PHE A 88 0.24 14.06 1.18
CA PHE A 88 -0.30 12.71 1.30
C PHE A 88 -1.84 12.66 1.24
N PRO A 89 -2.49 13.22 0.20
CA PRO A 89 -3.95 13.21 0.15
C PRO A 89 -4.50 11.78 0.16
N ALA A 90 -5.37 11.51 1.13
CA ALA A 90 -6.05 10.23 1.32
C ALA A 90 -7.55 10.35 1.05
N GLN A 91 -8.12 9.31 0.45
CA GLN A 91 -9.55 9.23 0.14
C GLN A 91 -10.11 7.91 0.66
N LYS A 92 -11.23 7.99 1.37
CA LYS A 92 -12.01 6.84 1.81
C LYS A 92 -13.48 7.23 1.81
N LYS A 93 -14.19 6.88 0.73
CA LYS A 93 -15.64 7.09 0.60
C LYS A 93 -16.42 5.84 0.94
N GLU A 94 -15.84 4.68 0.64
CA GLU A 94 -16.45 3.38 0.91
C GLU A 94 -15.78 2.69 2.11
N TYR A 95 -16.53 1.80 2.76
CA TYR A 95 -16.02 0.99 3.86
C TYR A 95 -14.86 0.10 3.42
N GLN A 96 -14.98 -0.54 2.25
CA GLN A 96 -14.04 -1.55 1.80
C GLN A 96 -12.86 -1.02 1.01
N THR A 97 -12.90 0.22 0.52
CA THR A 97 -11.86 0.75 -0.38
C THR A 97 -11.33 2.11 0.09
N GLY A 98 -10.11 2.41 -0.32
CA GLY A 98 -9.49 3.70 -0.09
C GLY A 98 -8.27 3.89 -0.97
N SER A 99 -7.72 5.10 -0.97
CA SER A 99 -6.46 5.40 -1.64
C SER A 99 -5.65 6.45 -0.92
N LEU A 100 -4.33 6.31 -0.99
CA LEU A 100 -3.34 7.31 -0.60
C LEU A 100 -2.58 7.74 -1.85
N THR A 101 -2.42 9.05 -2.06
CA THR A 101 -1.55 9.57 -3.11
C THR A 101 -0.35 10.26 -2.47
N VAL A 102 0.84 10.01 -2.98
CA VAL A 102 2.04 10.78 -2.64
C VAL A 102 2.27 11.79 -3.76
N VAL A 103 2.07 13.07 -3.45
CA VAL A 103 2.11 14.15 -4.43
C VAL A 103 3.54 14.65 -4.61
N LYS A 104 3.96 14.91 -5.85
CA LYS A 104 5.29 15.46 -6.21
C LYS A 104 6.41 14.70 -5.51
N LEU A 105 6.64 13.46 -5.92
CA LEU A 105 7.63 12.55 -5.36
C LEU A 105 8.99 13.24 -5.27
N LEU A 106 9.64 13.08 -4.12
CA LEU A 106 11.02 13.45 -3.86
C LEU A 106 11.79 12.21 -3.41
N PRO A 107 13.14 12.20 -3.49
CA PRO A 107 13.94 11.04 -3.06
C PRO A 107 13.64 10.57 -1.63
N GLU A 108 13.33 11.50 -0.71
CA GLU A 108 12.94 11.18 0.66
C GLU A 108 11.59 10.44 0.78
N ASP A 109 10.74 10.46 -0.24
CA ASP A 109 9.48 9.72 -0.23
C ASP A 109 9.66 8.23 -0.49
N SER A 110 10.87 7.82 -0.88
CA SER A 110 11.23 6.42 -1.09
C SER A 110 10.97 5.59 0.18
N GLY A 111 10.33 4.45 -0.02
CA GLY A 111 9.99 3.52 1.05
C GLY A 111 8.92 2.54 0.62
N VAL A 112 8.60 1.61 1.50
CA VAL A 112 7.49 0.69 1.31
C VAL A 112 6.24 1.30 1.94
N TYR A 113 5.14 1.29 1.21
CA TYR A 113 3.86 1.82 1.68
C TYR A 113 2.90 0.66 1.95
N PHE A 114 2.19 0.75 3.07
CA PHE A 114 1.26 -0.28 3.52
C PHE A 114 -0.09 0.33 3.85
N CYS A 115 -1.16 -0.43 3.60
CA CYS A 115 -2.45 -0.17 4.22
C CYS A 115 -2.80 -1.28 5.21
N ALA A 116 -3.56 -0.92 6.23
CA ALA A 116 -4.17 -1.87 7.15
C ALA A 116 -5.62 -1.45 7.42
N VAL A 117 -6.46 -2.42 7.80
CA VAL A 117 -7.88 -2.18 8.06
C VAL A 117 -8.26 -2.73 9.42
N SER A 118 -9.16 -2.03 10.12
CA SER A 118 -9.63 -2.43 11.45
C SER A 118 -11.12 -2.20 11.60
N LYS A 119 -11.72 -2.92 12.56
CA LYS A 119 -13.09 -2.67 13.00
C LYS A 119 -13.19 -1.34 13.74
N HIS A 120 -14.35 -0.69 13.60
CA HIS A 120 -14.73 0.35 14.54
C HIS A 120 -15.03 -0.29 15.91
N SER A 121 -14.11 -0.19 16.86
CA SER A 121 -14.39 -0.55 18.24
C SER A 121 -15.25 0.55 18.88
N ASP A 122 -16.53 0.28 19.05
CA ASP A 122 -17.37 1.06 19.95
C ASP A 122 -17.00 0.62 21.38
N SER A 123 -15.96 1.23 21.95
CA SER A 123 -15.61 0.97 23.35
C SER A 123 -16.57 1.76 24.23
N GLY A 124 -17.73 1.17 24.47
CA GLY A 124 -18.74 1.60 25.43
C GLY A 124 -19.22 0.40 26.25
N ASP A 125 -18.40 -0.01 27.21
CA ASP A 125 -18.83 -0.70 28.44
C ASP A 125 -18.28 0.09 29.63
#